data_AF-A0A7S0XHA1-F1
#
_entry.id   AF-A0A7S0XHA1-F1
#
_cell.length_a   1.000
_cell.length_b   1.000
_cell.length_c   1.000
_cell.angle_alpha   90.00
_cell.angle_beta   90.00
_cell.angle_gamma   90.00
#
_symmetry.space_group_name_H-M   'P 1'
#
loop_
_entity.id
_entity.type
_entity.pdbx_description
1 polymer ?
#
loop_
_entity_poly.entity_id
_entity_poly.type
_entity_poly.pdbx_seq_one_letter_code
_entity_poly.pdbx_strand_id
1 'polypeptide(L)'
;YKDSVKLHGSCPALPRLKELTAVLKPLHAAVQLAMGGSHRHPVAEPSPAARKAARAFLVAWREYLQALVHNLRAYAITDVNQRAEKVSILLKDSFVDSFSRSDRPFMKAFCETQMFDVFADEQLKV
;
A
#
# COMPACT_ATOMS: atom_id res chain seq x y z
N TYR A 1 2.25 19.24 -19.11
CA TYR A 1 3.20 18.35 -19.82
C TYR A 1 4.46 18.16 -18.97
N LYS A 2 4.39 17.40 -17.86
CA LYS A 2 5.58 16.91 -17.13
C LYS A 2 5.29 15.84 -16.05
N ASP A 3 4.30 14.96 -16.25
CA ASP A 3 3.95 13.93 -15.24
C ASP A 3 4.31 12.49 -15.66
N SER A 4 5.00 12.33 -16.79
CA SER A 4 5.47 11.01 -17.22
C SER A 4 6.84 10.72 -16.62
N VAL A 5 6.85 10.01 -15.49
CA VAL A 5 8.06 9.37 -14.98
C VAL A 5 8.46 8.29 -16.00
N LYS A 6 9.59 8.48 -16.67
CA LYS A 6 10.17 7.46 -17.56
C LYS A 6 10.77 6.36 -16.67
N LEU A 7 9.95 5.37 -16.35
CA LEU A 7 10.44 4.15 -15.70
C LEU A 7 11.19 3.33 -16.76
N HIS A 8 12.50 3.16 -16.58
CA HIS A 8 13.27 2.23 -17.39
C HIS A 8 12.98 0.80 -16.89
N GLY A 9 12.25 0.02 -17.69
CA GLY A 9 11.89 -1.38 -17.38
C GLY A 9 10.38 -1.60 -17.22
N SER A 10 9.97 -2.86 -17.17
CA SER A 10 8.59 -3.24 -16.85
C SER A 10 8.34 -3.01 -15.36
N CYS A 11 7.48 -2.05 -15.02
CA CYS A 11 7.02 -1.87 -13.65
C CYS A 11 6.13 -3.05 -13.27
N PRO A 12 6.40 -3.75 -12.15
CA PRO A 12 5.58 -4.87 -11.76
C PRO A 12 4.14 -4.42 -11.47
N ALA A 13 3.16 -5.18 -11.95
CA ALA A 13 1.76 -4.84 -11.78
C ALA A 13 1.31 -5.04 -10.33
N LEU A 14 0.45 -4.16 -9.84
CA LEU A 14 -0.18 -4.31 -8.53
C LEU A 14 -1.05 -5.58 -8.50
N PRO A 15 -0.98 -6.38 -7.42
CA PRO A 15 -1.93 -7.46 -7.19
C PRO A 15 -3.37 -6.96 -7.30
N ARG A 16 -4.24 -7.68 -8.02
CA ARG A 16 -5.66 -7.29 -8.19
C ARG A 16 -5.86 -5.86 -8.74
N LEU A 17 -4.95 -5.37 -9.59
CA LEU A 17 -5.00 -4.01 -10.16
C LEU A 17 -6.36 -3.63 -10.75
N LYS A 18 -7.06 -4.59 -11.39
CA LYS A 18 -8.39 -4.34 -11.98
C LYS A 18 -9.44 -3.97 -10.93
N GLU A 19 -9.50 -4.72 -9.84
CA GLU A 19 -10.43 -4.47 -8.72
C GLU A 19 -10.09 -3.15 -8.03
N LEU A 20 -8.80 -2.93 -7.77
CA LEU A 20 -8.31 -1.69 -7.18
C LEU A 20 -8.68 -0.47 -8.04
N THR A 21 -8.47 -0.56 -9.35
CA THR A 21 -8.79 0.52 -10.29
C THR A 21 -10.29 0.79 -10.33
N ALA A 22 -11.13 -0.25 -10.27
CA ALA A 22 -12.58 -0.09 -10.25
C ALA A 22 -13.06 0.72 -9.03
N VAL A 23 -12.39 0.57 -7.87
CA VAL A 23 -12.69 1.32 -6.65
C VAL A 23 -12.08 2.73 -6.68
N LEU A 24 -10.80 2.86 -7.05
CA LEU A 24 -10.07 4.13 -6.95
C LEU A 24 -10.47 5.13 -8.04
N LYS A 25 -10.80 4.67 -9.25
CA LYS A 25 -11.11 5.56 -10.38
C LYS A 25 -12.28 6.52 -10.10
N PRO A 26 -13.45 6.09 -9.59
CA PRO A 26 -14.53 7.01 -9.25
C PRO A 26 -14.16 7.95 -8.09
N LEU A 27 -13.40 7.46 -7.09
CA LEU A 27 -12.93 8.29 -5.97
C LEU A 27 -11.97 9.38 -6.44
N HIS A 28 -11.04 9.05 -7.34
CA HIS A 28 -10.14 10.02 -7.97
C HIS A 28 -10.91 11.04 -8.80
N ALA A 29 -11.90 10.61 -9.59
CA ALA A 29 -12.75 11.52 -10.35
C ALA A 29 -13.50 12.49 -9.43
N ALA A 30 -14.02 12.02 -8.29
CA ALA A 30 -14.67 12.87 -7.29
C ALA A 30 -13.72 13.91 -6.69
N VAL A 31 -12.46 13.54 -6.41
CA VAL A 31 -11.42 14.49 -5.97
C VAL A 31 -11.17 15.55 -7.04
N GLN A 32 -10.97 15.15 -8.29
CA GLN A 32 -10.71 16.07 -9.40
C GLN A 32 -11.86 17.07 -9.61
N LEU A 33 -13.11 16.58 -9.60
CA LEU A 33 -14.29 17.44 -9.70
C LEU A 33 -14.38 18.45 -8.55
N ALA A 34 -14.11 18.01 -7.32
CA ALA A 34 -14.14 18.88 -6.15
C ALA A 34 -12.98 19.90 -6.09
N MET A 35 -11.91 19.66 -6.87
CA MET A 35 -10.74 20.53 -7.02
C MET A 35 -10.87 21.52 -8.18
N GLY A 36 -11.71 21.24 -9.18
CA GLY A 36 -11.84 22.04 -10.41
C GLY A 36 -12.23 23.52 -10.22
N GLY A 37 -12.69 23.92 -9.03
CA GLY A 37 -12.95 25.32 -8.66
C GLY A 37 -11.79 26.03 -7.94
N SER A 38 -10.73 25.32 -7.57
CA SER A 38 -9.68 25.78 -6.65
C SER A 38 -8.43 26.35 -7.35
N HIS A 39 -8.38 26.36 -8.68
CA HIS A 39 -7.20 26.71 -9.48
C HIS A 39 -6.73 28.18 -9.37
N ARG A 40 -7.40 29.03 -8.59
CA ARG A 40 -7.12 30.47 -8.55
C ARG A 40 -6.12 30.93 -7.50
N HIS A 41 -5.75 30.12 -6.50
CA HIS A 41 -4.75 30.54 -5.50
C HIS A 41 -3.76 29.44 -5.08
N PRO A 42 -2.45 29.78 -4.93
CA PRO A 42 -1.42 28.84 -4.48
C PRO A 42 -1.63 28.31 -3.04
N VAL A 43 -2.55 28.90 -2.28
CA VAL A 43 -2.90 28.53 -0.89
C VAL A 43 -4.41 28.32 -0.77
N ALA A 44 -5.07 27.79 -1.80
CA ALA A 44 -6.49 27.48 -1.72
C ALA A 44 -6.69 26.24 -0.83
N GLU A 45 -7.35 26.42 0.33
CA GLU A 45 -7.74 25.30 1.16
C GLU A 45 -8.66 24.35 0.39
N PRO A 46 -8.43 23.03 0.43
CA PRO A 46 -9.30 22.08 -0.25
C PRO A 46 -10.73 22.17 0.29
N SER A 47 -11.72 22.20 -0.60
CA SER A 47 -13.12 22.23 -0.22
C SER A 47 -13.48 21.05 0.70
N PRO A 48 -14.51 21.17 1.57
CA PRO A 48 -14.97 20.04 2.39
C PRO A 48 -15.29 18.78 1.55
N ALA A 49 -15.83 18.98 0.34
CA ALA A 49 -16.10 17.91 -0.61
C ALA A 49 -14.81 17.24 -1.11
N ALA A 50 -13.79 18.02 -1.47
CA ALA A 50 -12.49 17.49 -1.90
C ALA A 50 -11.81 16.71 -0.76
N ARG A 51 -11.86 17.23 0.46
CA ARG A 51 -11.33 16.53 1.65
C ARG A 51 -12.06 15.20 1.88
N LYS A 52 -13.38 15.17 1.76
CA LYS A 52 -14.17 13.93 1.93
C LYS A 52 -13.80 12.89 0.86
N ALA A 53 -13.75 13.30 -0.42
CA ALA A 53 -13.38 12.42 -1.52
C ALA A 53 -11.95 11.89 -1.39
N ALA A 54 -10.99 12.75 -1.02
CA ALA A 54 -9.60 12.36 -0.81
C ALA A 54 -9.45 11.38 0.37
N ARG A 55 -10.17 11.60 1.48
CA ARG A 55 -10.19 10.64 2.60
C ARG A 55 -10.71 9.28 2.15
N ALA A 56 -11.82 9.24 1.40
CA ALA A 56 -12.36 7.98 0.89
C ALA A 56 -11.36 7.25 -0.03
N PHE A 57 -10.68 7.98 -0.92
CA PHE A 57 -9.62 7.43 -1.75
C PHE A 57 -8.48 6.82 -0.91
N LEU A 58 -7.98 7.56 0.08
CA LEU A 58 -6.89 7.10 0.94
C LEU A 58 -7.29 5.91 1.81
N VAL A 59 -8.54 5.85 2.27
CA VAL A 59 -9.07 4.70 3.00
C VAL A 59 -9.08 3.46 2.12
N ALA A 60 -9.63 3.55 0.90
CA ALA A 60 -9.64 2.43 -0.04
C ALA A 60 -8.21 1.95 -0.39
N TRP A 61 -7.28 2.88 -0.59
CA TRP A 61 -5.86 2.55 -0.81
C TRP A 61 -5.25 1.82 0.39
N ARG A 62 -5.50 2.31 1.61
CA ARG A 62 -4.99 1.71 2.84
C ARG A 62 -5.56 0.32 3.07
N GLU A 63 -6.86 0.13 2.87
CA GLU A 63 -7.53 -1.18 3.00
C GLU A 63 -6.95 -2.18 2.00
N TYR A 64 -6.70 -1.75 0.76
CA TYR A 64 -6.02 -2.57 -0.23
C TYR A 64 -4.63 -3.02 0.24
N LEU A 65 -3.80 -2.09 0.72
CA LEU A 65 -2.47 -2.42 1.24
C LEU A 65 -2.53 -3.35 2.46
N GLN A 66 -3.46 -3.09 3.39
CA GLN A 66 -3.69 -3.95 4.56
C GLN A 66 -4.09 -5.37 4.14
N ALA A 67 -4.91 -5.52 3.10
CA ALA A 67 -5.28 -6.82 2.58
C ALA A 67 -4.08 -7.59 2.00
N LEU A 68 -3.07 -6.92 1.44
CA LEU A 68 -1.84 -7.59 0.98
C LEU A 68 -1.03 -8.14 2.15
N VAL A 69 -1.07 -7.52 3.33
CA VAL A 69 -0.22 -7.86 4.48
C VAL A 69 -0.99 -8.49 5.65
N HIS A 70 -2.25 -8.87 5.44
CA HIS A 70 -3.16 -9.29 6.51
C HIS A 70 -2.69 -10.53 7.30
N ASN A 71 -1.84 -11.38 6.70
CA ASN A 71 -1.43 -12.68 7.25
C ASN A 71 0.09 -12.80 7.45
N LEU A 72 0.82 -11.69 7.63
CA LEU A 72 2.29 -11.72 7.83
C LEU A 72 2.75 -12.70 8.92
N ARG A 73 2.00 -12.80 10.03
CA ARG A 73 2.30 -13.73 11.14
C ARG A 73 2.36 -15.21 10.73
N ALA A 74 1.59 -15.62 9.72
CA ALA A 74 1.61 -17.00 9.22
C ALA A 74 2.94 -17.38 8.55
N TYR A 75 3.76 -16.39 8.21
CA TYR A 75 5.07 -16.55 7.57
C TYR A 75 6.21 -16.10 8.49
N ALA A 76 5.96 -16.01 9.79
CA ALA A 76 6.97 -15.66 10.78
C ALA A 76 7.29 -16.85 11.70
N ILE A 77 8.57 -17.03 12.00
CA ILE A 77 9.01 -17.94 13.08
C ILE A 77 9.09 -17.10 14.34
N THR A 78 8.49 -17.58 15.44
CA THR A 78 8.60 -16.93 16.74
C THR A 78 9.43 -17.80 17.68
N ASP A 79 10.53 -17.26 18.17
CA ASP A 79 11.34 -17.85 19.22
C ASP A 79 11.00 -17.20 20.56
N VAL A 80 11.00 -18.00 21.63
CA VAL A 80 10.74 -17.54 22.99
C VAL A 80 12.00 -17.81 23.80
N ASN A 81 12.70 -16.74 24.17
CA ASN A 81 13.96 -16.90 24.88
C ASN A 81 13.74 -17.24 26.37
N GLN A 82 14.83 -17.58 27.07
CA GLN A 82 14.81 -17.93 28.50
C GLN A 82 14.30 -16.80 29.42
N ARG A 83 14.22 -15.56 28.91
CA ARG A 83 13.67 -14.39 29.61
C ARG A 83 12.19 -14.13 29.29
N ALA A 84 11.54 -15.06 28.59
CA ALA A 84 10.18 -14.93 28.08
C ALA A 84 9.98 -13.78 27.07
N GLU A 85 11.05 -13.25 26.48
CA GLU A 85 10.95 -12.32 25.36
C GLU A 85 10.67 -13.11 24.09
N LYS A 86 9.73 -12.61 23.28
CA LYS A 86 9.35 -13.21 22.01
C LYS A 86 10.03 -12.45 20.88
N VAL A 87 10.79 -13.16 20.07
CA VAL A 87 11.44 -12.62 18.88
C VAL A 87 10.81 -13.29 17.67
N SER A 88 10.16 -12.50 16.82
CA SER A 88 9.54 -12.99 15.59
C SER A 88 10.37 -12.56 14.38
N ILE A 89 10.68 -13.52 13.50
CA ILE A 89 11.44 -13.29 12.26
C ILE A 89 10.51 -13.61 11.08
N LEU A 90 10.29 -12.62 10.21
CA LEU A 90 9.51 -12.81 8.98
C LEU A 90 10.34 -13.55 7.92
N LEU A 91 9.80 -14.65 7.40
CA LEU A 91 10.33 -15.34 6.24
C LEU A 91 9.80 -14.68 4.96
N LYS A 92 10.47 -13.61 4.52
CA LYS A 92 10.02 -12.80 3.37
C LYS A 92 9.79 -13.62 2.10
N ASP A 93 10.68 -14.55 1.78
CA ASP A 93 10.54 -15.39 0.58
C ASP A 93 9.30 -16.27 0.64
N SER A 94 9.03 -16.88 1.81
CA SER A 94 7.81 -17.68 2.02
C SER A 94 6.54 -16.83 1.93
N PHE A 95 6.57 -15.61 2.45
CA PHE A 95 5.45 -14.66 2.32
C PHE A 95 5.23 -14.27 0.85
N VAL A 96 6.29 -13.92 0.10
CA VAL A 96 6.19 -13.58 -1.32
C VAL A 96 5.70 -14.77 -2.14
N ASP A 97 6.17 -15.98 -1.85
CA ASP A 97 5.76 -17.19 -2.58
C ASP A 97 4.30 -17.60 -2.37
N SER A 98 3.65 -17.07 -1.33
CA SER A 98 2.20 -17.25 -1.11
C SER A 98 1.33 -16.55 -2.17
N PHE A 99 1.90 -15.56 -2.89
CA PHE A 99 1.20 -14.84 -3.95
C PHE A 99 1.28 -15.58 -5.30
N SER A 100 0.33 -15.24 -6.17
CA SER A 100 0.32 -15.72 -7.55
C SER A 100 1.60 -15.33 -8.29
N ARG A 101 2.05 -16.13 -9.26
CA ARG A 101 3.32 -15.87 -9.99
C ARG A 101 3.36 -14.49 -10.65
N SER A 102 2.22 -13.96 -11.08
CA SER A 102 2.13 -12.61 -11.67
C SER A 102 2.31 -11.49 -10.65
N ASP A 103 1.98 -11.73 -9.39
CA ASP A 103 1.99 -10.72 -8.32
C ASP A 103 3.34 -10.70 -7.57
N ARG A 104 4.09 -11.81 -7.59
CA ARG A 104 5.39 -11.94 -6.91
C ARG A 104 6.40 -10.83 -7.25
N PRO A 105 6.56 -10.38 -8.51
CA PRO A 105 7.50 -9.30 -8.82
C PRO A 105 7.18 -8.01 -8.06
N PHE A 106 5.90 -7.67 -7.91
CA PHE A 106 5.49 -6.50 -7.13
C PHE A 106 5.72 -6.76 -5.64
N MET A 107 5.27 -7.91 -5.13
CA MET A 107 5.40 -8.22 -3.71
C MET A 107 6.86 -8.28 -3.26
N LYS A 108 7.77 -8.77 -4.10
CA LYS A 108 9.21 -8.73 -3.83
C LYS A 108 9.71 -7.30 -3.69
N ALA A 109 9.46 -6.45 -4.68
CA ALA A 109 9.86 -5.03 -4.62
C ALA A 109 9.21 -4.29 -3.43
N PHE A 110 7.96 -4.62 -3.10
CA PHE A 110 7.25 -4.06 -1.96
C PHE A 110 7.89 -4.48 -0.62
N CYS A 111 8.28 -5.75 -0.47
CA CYS A 111 8.95 -6.26 0.73
C CYS A 111 10.40 -5.77 0.89
N GLU A 112 10.99 -5.18 -0.15
CA GLU A 112 12.31 -4.53 -0.12
C GLU A 112 12.23 -3.05 0.31
N THR A 113 11.03 -2.50 0.49
CA THR A 113 10.87 -1.11 0.94
C THR A 113 11.11 -0.97 2.45
N GLN A 114 11.76 0.13 2.86
CA GLN A 114 11.93 0.46 4.28
C GLN A 114 10.59 0.60 5.02
N MET A 115 9.57 1.10 4.34
CA MET A 115 8.23 1.23 4.91
C MET A 115 7.61 -0.13 5.24
N PHE A 116 7.85 -1.15 4.40
CA PHE A 116 7.40 -2.51 4.69
C PHE A 116 8.12 -3.07 5.91
N ASP A 117 9.43 -2.88 6.04
CA ASP A 117 10.20 -3.37 7.18
C ASP A 117 9.69 -2.80 8.51
N VAL A 118 9.50 -1.48 8.57
CA VAL A 118 8.93 -0.83 9.77
C VAL A 118 7.54 -1.38 10.09
N PHE A 119 6.68 -1.53 9.09
CA PHE A 119 5.35 -2.08 9.29
C PHE A 119 5.39 -3.53 9.76
N ALA A 120 6.23 -4.38 9.15
CA ALA A 120 6.35 -5.78 9.50
C ALA A 120 6.85 -5.95 10.94
N ASP A 121 7.87 -5.18 11.34
CA ASP A 121 8.37 -5.17 12.71
C ASP A 121 7.30 -4.76 13.71
N GLU A 122 6.53 -3.70 13.42
CA GLU A 122 5.40 -3.29 14.27
C GLU A 122 4.33 -4.37 14.36
N GLN A 123 4.00 -5.03 13.24
CA GLN A 123 3.03 -6.11 13.24
C GLN A 123 3.53 -7.35 13.98
N LEU A 124 4.83 -7.63 14.00
CA LEU A 124 5.39 -8.84 14.60
C LEU A 124 5.87 -8.66 16.04
N LYS A 125 5.91 -7.43 16.55
CA LYS A 125 6.05 -7.18 18.00
C LYS A 125 4.92 -7.89 18.76
N VAL A 126 5.30 -8.62 19.80
CA VAL A 126 4.40 -9.30 20.74
C VAL A 126 4.42 -8.58 22.07
#